data_AF-A0A386PJP1-F1
#
_entry.id   AF-A0A386PJP1-F1
#
_cell.length_a   1.000
_cell.length_b   1.000
_cell.length_c   1.000
_cell.angle_alpha   90.00
_cell.angle_beta   90.00
_cell.angle_gamma   90.00
#
_symmetry.space_group_name_H-M   'P 1'
#
loop_
_entity.id
_entity.type
_entity.pdbx_description
1 polymer ?
#
loop_
_entity_poly.entity_id
_entity_poly.type
_entity_poly.pdbx_seq_one_letter_code
_entity_poly.pdbx_strand_id
1 'polypeptide(L)'
;MKPNKIINKSIYYYNSHKYSEVVKLLEKEIFLYKNYYFYHYILGMAYLKMGNLTNAHTYLKKAYTLNPTEPDVKQSIAILLVAQGKEDKAIRIWLKMIEENQEIKRSELSLETIRKNPIQGTLFFNKKKTYDKLFPEIKAKTGENLFNSIRIVLTTVGLISLVLVIFLFINSKEIITLQFSSKSKNKKAINNITAYIDDIKINDKEKIENDEGQFVFILTETEIKNSFQKIKNHLKENKDNFARIEINKILNSNASESIKLKAKNLASFISRPDFITFDDYLDLKKIKQTPLIYSNAYVKWEGIVNNIEKKDNIIYFDFYVGYNKNALEGIITTKTTFDIDIDFKDSVEILGQIDYTKGKLTLNAITIRTIEKTKS
;
A
#
# COMPACT_ATOMS: atom_id res chain seq x y z
N MET A 1 13.35 7.46 -14.22
CA MET A 1 13.97 6.38 -13.37
C MET A 1 12.86 5.47 -12.77
N LYS A 2 12.95 4.13 -12.78
CA LYS A 2 11.88 3.27 -12.19
C LYS A 2 11.74 3.56 -10.69
N PRO A 3 10.53 3.66 -10.12
CA PRO A 3 10.35 4.06 -8.73
C PRO A 3 11.02 3.14 -7.69
N ASN A 4 11.25 1.86 -8.00
CA ASN A 4 12.01 0.99 -7.09
C ASN A 4 13.54 1.27 -7.12
N LYS A 5 14.07 1.90 -8.16
CA LYS A 5 15.51 2.18 -8.29
C LYS A 5 15.98 3.25 -7.31
N ILE A 6 15.19 4.31 -7.11
CA ILE A 6 15.53 5.39 -6.18
C ILE A 6 15.50 4.87 -4.74
N ILE A 7 14.46 4.11 -4.38
CA ILE A 7 14.35 3.45 -3.07
C ILE A 7 15.52 2.49 -2.85
N ASN A 8 15.88 1.64 -3.81
CA ASN A 8 17.02 0.75 -3.63
C ASN A 8 18.36 1.52 -3.52
N LYS A 9 18.51 2.62 -4.24
CA LYS A 9 19.68 3.50 -4.12
C LYS A 9 19.74 4.20 -2.76
N SER A 10 18.60 4.64 -2.22
CA SER A 10 18.55 5.26 -0.89
C SER A 10 18.90 4.25 0.21
N ILE A 11 18.47 3.00 0.08
CA ILE A 11 18.86 1.91 1.00
C ILE A 11 20.36 1.65 0.94
N TYR A 12 20.95 1.65 -0.26
CA TYR A 12 22.40 1.52 -0.42
C TYR A 12 23.16 2.65 0.30
N TYR A 13 22.71 3.91 0.14
CA TYR A 13 23.30 5.04 0.88
C TYR A 13 23.09 4.93 2.39
N TYR A 14 21.91 4.49 2.83
CA TYR A 14 21.61 4.27 4.24
C TYR A 14 22.55 3.23 4.87
N ASN A 15 22.71 2.07 4.22
CA ASN A 15 23.59 0.99 4.69
C ASN A 15 25.08 1.39 4.62
N SER A 16 25.43 2.32 3.74
CA SER A 16 26.76 2.95 3.66
C SER A 16 26.95 4.09 4.68
N HIS A 17 26.01 4.30 5.61
CA HIS A 17 26.01 5.36 6.62
C HIS A 17 25.98 6.79 6.05
N LYS A 18 25.62 6.95 4.76
CA LYS A 18 25.53 8.25 4.06
C LYS A 18 24.12 8.83 4.22
N TYR A 19 23.70 9.13 5.45
CA TYR A 19 22.32 9.52 5.75
C TYR A 19 21.90 10.87 5.13
N SER A 20 22.82 11.83 5.03
CA SER A 20 22.56 13.11 4.33
C SER A 20 22.23 12.91 2.85
N GLU A 21 22.91 11.98 2.19
CA GLU A 21 22.65 11.64 0.78
C GLU A 21 21.31 10.91 0.61
N VAL A 22 20.87 10.14 1.62
CA VAL A 22 19.51 9.55 1.64
C VAL A 22 18.46 10.63 1.61
N VAL A 23 18.58 11.62 2.51
CA VAL A 23 17.64 12.75 2.62
C VAL A 23 17.60 13.53 1.31
N LYS A 24 18.75 13.95 0.80
CA LYS A 24 18.87 14.71 -0.46
C LYS A 24 18.32 13.96 -1.68
N LEU A 25 18.47 12.64 -1.71
CA LEU A 25 17.95 11.80 -2.80
C LEU A 25 16.42 11.67 -2.74
N LEU A 26 15.87 11.48 -1.54
CA LEU A 26 14.45 11.18 -1.36
C LEU A 26 13.57 12.44 -1.34
N GLU A 27 14.02 13.55 -0.77
CA GLU A 27 13.19 14.78 -0.65
C GLU A 27 12.66 15.30 -1.99
N LYS A 28 13.42 15.10 -3.07
CA LYS A 28 13.01 15.48 -4.43
C LYS A 28 11.83 14.68 -4.97
N GLU A 29 11.55 13.53 -4.37
CA GLU A 29 10.60 12.55 -4.87
C GLU A 29 9.33 12.48 -4.00
N ILE A 30 9.15 13.45 -3.08
CA ILE A 30 8.08 13.42 -2.09
C ILE A 30 6.68 13.22 -2.71
N PHE A 31 6.41 13.81 -3.88
CA PHE A 31 5.11 13.68 -4.56
C PHE A 31 4.87 12.28 -5.12
N LEU A 32 5.93 11.62 -5.61
CA LEU A 32 5.87 10.27 -6.15
C LEU A 32 5.62 9.24 -5.04
N TYR A 33 6.23 9.43 -3.87
CA TYR A 33 6.18 8.49 -2.76
C TYR A 33 5.33 8.95 -1.57
N LYS A 34 4.49 9.99 -1.72
CA LYS A 34 3.78 10.61 -0.59
C LYS A 34 2.92 9.66 0.23
N ASN A 35 2.38 8.61 -0.40
CA ASN A 35 1.60 7.59 0.31
C ASN A 35 2.44 6.33 0.59
N TYR A 36 3.62 6.18 -0.01
CA TYR A 36 4.43 4.97 0.16
C TYR A 36 5.06 4.93 1.55
N TYR A 37 4.56 4.07 2.44
CA TYR A 37 5.00 4.03 3.84
C TYR A 37 6.52 3.84 3.98
N PHE A 38 7.11 3.02 3.10
CA PHE A 38 8.52 2.65 3.17
C PHE A 38 9.45 3.81 2.81
N TYR A 39 9.00 4.74 1.97
CA TYR A 39 9.72 5.99 1.69
C TYR A 39 9.86 6.83 2.97
N HIS A 40 8.74 7.05 3.66
CA HIS A 40 8.74 7.81 4.92
C HIS A 40 9.53 7.10 6.00
N TYR A 41 9.48 5.77 6.04
CA TYR A 41 10.28 4.96 6.94
C TYR A 41 11.78 5.17 6.74
N ILE A 42 12.28 5.11 5.50
CA ILE A 42 13.71 5.32 5.19
C ILE A 42 14.14 6.74 5.57
N LEU A 43 13.36 7.77 5.24
CA LEU A 43 13.65 9.15 5.64
C LEU A 43 13.67 9.30 7.16
N GLY A 44 12.67 8.77 7.86
CA GLY A 44 12.59 8.82 9.31
C GLY A 44 13.78 8.14 9.98
N MET A 45 14.22 7.01 9.45
CA MET A 45 15.40 6.30 9.92
C MET A 45 16.70 7.06 9.64
N ALA A 46 16.84 7.67 8.45
CA ALA A 46 18.01 8.50 8.13
C ALA A 46 18.11 9.70 9.08
N TYR A 47 17.01 10.42 9.30
CA TYR A 47 16.95 11.51 10.27
C TYR A 47 17.24 11.06 11.70
N LEU A 48 16.72 9.89 12.10
CA LEU A 48 16.98 9.31 13.42
C LEU A 48 18.47 9.02 13.61
N LYS A 49 19.14 8.42 12.61
CA LYS A 49 20.58 8.16 12.65
C LYS A 49 21.44 9.43 12.61
N MET A 50 20.90 10.53 12.09
CA MET A 50 21.52 11.87 12.15
C MET A 50 21.26 12.59 13.48
N GLY A 51 20.46 12.01 14.39
CA GLY A 51 20.07 12.66 15.66
C GLY A 51 19.00 13.74 15.50
N ASN A 52 18.45 13.95 14.30
CA ASN A 52 17.35 14.90 14.08
C ASN A 52 16.02 14.25 14.48
N LEU A 53 15.74 14.29 15.79
CA LEU A 53 14.57 13.65 16.39
C LEU A 53 13.23 14.25 15.90
N THR A 54 13.21 15.52 15.53
CA THR A 54 12.02 16.23 15.05
C THR A 54 11.58 15.67 13.70
N ASN A 55 12.47 15.66 12.71
CA ASN A 55 12.14 15.12 11.39
C ASN A 55 11.93 13.60 11.44
N ALA A 56 12.73 12.88 12.23
CA ALA A 56 12.53 11.46 12.47
C ALA A 56 11.11 11.16 12.97
N HIS A 57 10.60 11.95 13.92
CA HIS A 57 9.24 11.82 14.42
C HIS A 57 8.20 12.04 13.32
N THR A 58 8.32 13.12 12.54
CA THR A 58 7.40 13.46 11.46
C THR A 58 7.28 12.32 10.44
N TYR A 59 8.41 11.83 9.94
CA TYR A 59 8.43 10.80 8.90
C TYR A 59 8.09 9.41 9.43
N LEU A 60 8.57 9.00 10.62
CA LEU A 60 8.18 7.71 11.21
C LEU A 60 6.70 7.67 11.59
N LYS A 61 6.14 8.79 12.09
CA LYS A 61 4.69 8.89 12.32
C LYS A 61 3.91 8.74 11.03
N LYS A 62 4.36 9.39 9.94
CA LYS A 62 3.72 9.26 8.64
C LYS A 62 3.79 7.82 8.11
N ALA A 63 4.94 7.16 8.23
CA ALA A 63 5.09 5.74 7.88
C ALA A 63 4.12 4.85 8.67
N TYR A 64 3.97 5.09 9.98
CA TYR A 64 3.04 4.35 10.82
C TYR A 64 1.57 4.61 10.47
N THR A 65 1.20 5.85 10.15
CA THR A 65 -0.15 6.17 9.67
C THR A 65 -0.48 5.46 8.37
N LEU A 66 0.50 5.34 7.46
CA LEU A 66 0.32 4.69 6.16
C LEU A 66 0.33 3.15 6.29
N ASN A 67 1.14 2.60 7.19
CA ASN A 67 1.16 1.17 7.48
C ASN A 67 1.36 0.90 8.99
N PRO A 68 0.26 0.83 9.77
CA PRO A 68 0.34 0.65 11.22
C PRO A 68 0.68 -0.78 11.64
N THR A 69 0.70 -1.74 10.71
CA THR A 69 0.96 -3.15 11.00
C THR A 69 2.43 -3.53 10.82
N GLU A 70 3.23 -2.69 10.16
CA GLU A 70 4.65 -2.92 9.90
C GLU A 70 5.49 -2.97 11.20
N PRO A 71 6.05 -4.13 11.57
CA PRO A 71 6.80 -4.27 12.82
C PRO A 71 8.07 -3.40 12.86
N ASP A 72 8.71 -3.16 11.72
CA ASP A 72 9.95 -2.37 11.62
C ASP A 72 9.70 -0.89 11.90
N VAL A 73 8.55 -0.38 11.46
CA VAL A 73 8.12 0.99 11.77
C VAL A 73 7.82 1.13 13.27
N LYS A 74 7.10 0.16 13.87
CA LYS A 74 6.84 0.16 15.32
C LYS A 74 8.14 0.13 16.13
N GLN A 75 9.07 -0.75 15.76
CA GLN A 75 10.40 -0.84 16.38
C GLN A 75 11.14 0.49 16.31
N SER A 76 11.11 1.14 15.16
CA SER A 76 11.82 2.41 14.94
C SER A 76 11.20 3.58 15.71
N ILE A 77 9.87 3.59 15.88
CA ILE A 77 9.19 4.55 16.76
C ILE A 77 9.57 4.30 18.22
N ALA A 78 9.66 3.05 18.67
CA ALA A 78 10.11 2.74 20.03
C ALA A 78 11.56 3.25 20.27
N ILE A 79 12.46 3.03 19.30
CA ILE A 79 13.84 3.55 19.36
C ILE A 79 13.86 5.09 19.40
N LEU A 80 13.05 5.74 18.55
CA LEU A 80 12.90 7.20 18.58
C LEU A 80 12.43 7.70 19.96
N LEU A 81 11.48 6.99 20.59
CA LEU A 81 10.99 7.34 21.92
C LEU A 81 12.08 7.22 22.99
N VAL A 82 12.91 6.18 22.94
CA VAL A 82 14.09 6.06 23.81
C VAL A 82 15.03 7.24 23.59
N ALA A 83 15.35 7.57 22.32
CA ALA A 83 16.20 8.71 21.98
C ALA A 83 15.60 10.07 22.41
N GLN A 84 14.27 10.15 22.60
CA GLN A 84 13.57 11.29 23.17
C GLN A 84 13.47 11.26 24.71
N GLY A 85 14.02 10.25 25.39
CA GLY A 85 13.92 10.05 26.84
C GLY A 85 12.55 9.54 27.32
N LYS A 86 11.69 9.08 26.41
CA LYS A 86 10.33 8.56 26.70
C LYS A 86 10.34 7.03 26.77
N GLU A 87 11.20 6.47 27.61
CA GLU A 87 11.44 5.03 27.71
C GLU A 87 10.17 4.24 28.02
N ASP A 88 9.35 4.69 28.96
CA ASP A 88 8.09 4.01 29.33
C ASP A 88 7.16 3.80 28.14
N LYS A 89 7.16 4.75 27.20
CA LYS A 89 6.34 4.65 25.97
C LYS A 89 6.94 3.64 25.00
N ALA A 90 8.26 3.55 24.91
CA ALA A 90 8.94 2.54 24.10
C ALA A 90 8.69 1.11 24.63
N ILE A 91 8.80 0.92 25.95
CA ILE A 91 8.52 -0.35 26.63
C ILE A 91 7.10 -0.83 26.32
N ARG A 92 6.11 0.06 26.41
CA ARG A 92 4.71 -0.26 26.05
C ARG A 92 4.56 -0.73 24.60
N ILE A 93 5.29 -0.14 23.65
CA ILE A 93 5.25 -0.59 22.25
C ILE A 93 5.79 -2.02 22.12
N TRP A 94 6.94 -2.32 22.74
CA TRP A 94 7.54 -3.66 22.66
C TRP A 94 6.67 -4.73 23.33
N LEU A 95 6.09 -4.45 24.50
CA LEU A 95 5.15 -5.36 25.15
C LEU A 95 3.93 -5.63 24.26
N LYS A 96 3.35 -4.59 23.66
CA LYS A 96 2.24 -4.73 22.71
C LYS A 96 2.63 -5.55 21.48
N MET A 97 3.84 -5.39 20.95
CA MET A 97 4.33 -6.22 19.84
C MET A 97 4.42 -7.70 20.24
N ILE A 98 4.87 -8.00 21.47
CA ILE A 98 4.91 -9.37 22.02
C ILE A 98 3.50 -9.95 22.16
N GLU A 99 2.55 -9.20 22.72
CA GLU A 99 1.14 -9.59 22.84
C GLU A 99 0.53 -9.89 21.45
N GLU A 100 0.80 -9.02 20.47
CA GLU A 100 0.39 -9.20 19.07
C GLU A 100 1.16 -10.32 18.34
N ASN A 101 2.13 -10.96 19.02
CA ASN A 101 3.03 -11.99 18.51
C ASN A 101 3.81 -11.55 17.25
N GLN A 102 4.22 -10.29 17.20
CA GLN A 102 5.05 -9.70 16.16
C GLN A 102 6.48 -9.56 16.66
N GLU A 103 7.46 -10.10 15.93
CA GLU A 103 8.90 -9.88 16.19
C GLU A 103 9.29 -10.02 17.67
N ILE A 104 8.80 -11.09 18.33
CA ILE A 104 8.91 -11.32 19.78
C ILE A 104 10.38 -11.24 20.24
N LYS A 105 11.28 -12.00 19.59
CA LYS A 105 12.71 -12.04 19.93
C LYS A 105 13.36 -10.66 19.88
N ARG A 106 12.97 -9.82 18.92
CA ARG A 106 13.49 -8.46 18.77
C ARG A 106 12.98 -7.53 19.87
N SER A 107 11.71 -7.66 20.21
CA SER A 107 11.09 -6.90 21.30
C SER A 107 11.69 -7.27 22.66
N GLU A 108 11.90 -8.56 22.92
CA GLU A 108 12.59 -9.06 24.11
C GLU A 108 14.04 -8.56 24.20
N LEU A 109 14.80 -8.64 23.10
CA LEU A 109 16.16 -8.10 23.04
C LEU A 109 16.19 -6.60 23.35
N SER A 110 15.21 -5.85 22.84
CA SER A 110 15.12 -4.41 23.07
C SER A 110 14.84 -4.10 24.54
N LEU A 111 13.89 -4.80 25.16
CA LEU A 111 13.58 -4.68 26.57
C LEU A 111 14.78 -5.04 27.45
N GLU A 112 15.48 -6.13 27.15
CA GLU A 112 16.67 -6.56 27.89
C GLU A 112 17.80 -5.52 27.78
N THR A 113 18.04 -5.00 26.57
CA THR A 113 19.11 -4.01 26.30
C THR A 113 18.88 -2.73 27.09
N ILE A 114 17.64 -2.23 27.09
CA ILE A 114 17.25 -1.02 27.81
C ILE A 114 17.28 -1.25 29.32
N ARG A 115 16.79 -2.38 29.82
CA ARG A 115 16.86 -2.73 31.25
C ARG A 115 18.30 -2.76 31.78
N LYS A 116 19.24 -3.31 31.01
CA LYS A 116 20.67 -3.36 31.38
C LYS A 116 21.39 -2.03 31.23
N ASN A 117 20.88 -1.13 30.38
CA ASN A 117 21.51 0.13 30.07
C ASN A 117 20.45 1.26 30.04
N PRO A 118 19.91 1.66 31.21
CA PRO A 118 18.94 2.75 31.28
C PRO A 118 19.63 4.03 30.84
N ILE A 119 19.22 4.59 29.70
CA ILE A 119 19.77 5.84 29.17
C ILE A 119 18.62 6.69 28.65
N GLN A 120 18.63 7.94 29.09
CA GLN A 120 17.62 8.94 28.73
C GLN A 120 18.15 9.84 27.61
N GLY A 121 17.33 10.04 26.57
CA GLY A 121 17.50 11.14 25.63
C GLY A 121 18.69 11.00 24.69
N THR A 122 19.33 12.12 24.37
CA THR A 122 20.37 12.24 23.33
C THR A 122 21.64 11.45 23.63
N LEU A 123 21.89 11.06 24.88
CA LEU A 123 22.96 10.15 25.29
C LEU A 123 22.88 8.78 24.61
N PHE A 124 21.70 8.41 24.11
CA PHE A 124 21.46 7.23 23.29
C PHE A 124 22.43 7.12 22.09
N PHE A 125 22.72 8.24 21.42
CA PHE A 125 23.61 8.25 20.24
C PHE A 125 25.09 8.10 20.58
N ASN A 126 25.48 8.39 21.83
CA ASN A 126 26.88 8.35 22.26
C ASN A 126 27.37 6.92 22.54
N LYS A 127 26.46 5.96 22.77
CA LYS A 127 26.78 4.52 22.97
C LYS A 127 26.43 3.68 21.75
N LYS A 128 26.93 4.10 20.59
CA LYS A 128 26.64 3.53 19.26
C LYS A 128 26.68 1.98 19.23
N LYS A 129 27.74 1.36 19.79
CA LYS A 129 27.91 -0.12 19.80
C LYS A 129 26.81 -0.89 20.54
N THR A 130 26.21 -0.33 21.59
CA THR A 130 25.23 -1.04 22.41
C THR A 130 23.86 -1.05 21.74
N TYR A 131 23.44 0.10 21.20
CA TYR A 131 22.07 0.27 20.70
C TYR A 131 21.92 0.08 19.20
N ASP A 132 23.02 0.00 18.43
CA ASP A 132 22.94 -0.27 16.99
C ASP A 132 22.19 -1.57 16.66
N LYS A 133 22.29 -2.58 17.54
CA LYS A 133 21.56 -3.86 17.41
C LYS A 133 20.04 -3.74 17.52
N LEU A 134 19.53 -2.65 18.08
CA LEU A 134 18.09 -2.41 18.21
C LEU A 134 17.47 -1.95 16.90
N PHE A 135 18.27 -1.31 16.04
CA PHE A 135 17.79 -0.77 14.78
C PHE A 135 17.46 -1.90 13.81
N PRO A 136 16.27 -1.89 13.19
CA PRO A 136 15.94 -2.84 12.13
C PRO A 136 16.87 -2.66 10.92
N GLU A 137 17.19 -3.78 10.27
CA GLU A 137 17.90 -3.77 8.99
C GLU A 137 16.97 -3.26 7.88
N ILE A 138 17.43 -2.29 7.10
CA ILE A 138 16.68 -1.84 5.92
C ILE A 138 17.17 -2.65 4.71
N LYS A 139 16.34 -3.59 4.26
CA LYS A 139 16.65 -4.47 3.12
C LYS A 139 16.09 -3.90 1.83
N ALA A 140 16.90 -3.95 0.77
CA ALA A 140 16.44 -3.62 -0.57
C ALA A 140 15.39 -4.64 -1.02
N LYS A 141 14.26 -4.16 -1.56
CA LYS A 141 13.34 -5.03 -2.29
C LYS A 141 14.02 -5.33 -3.63
N THR A 142 14.75 -6.44 -3.69
CA THR A 142 15.17 -7.04 -4.96
C THR A 142 13.88 -7.39 -5.70
N GLY A 143 13.65 -6.78 -6.87
CA GLY A 143 12.37 -6.90 -7.57
C GLY A 143 11.90 -8.35 -7.62
N GLU A 144 10.64 -8.60 -7.26
CA GLU A 144 10.02 -9.92 -7.22
C GLU A 144 10.28 -10.73 -8.50
N ASN A 145 10.49 -10.07 -9.63
CA ASN A 145 10.87 -10.70 -10.89
C ASN A 145 12.19 -11.48 -10.84
N LEU A 146 13.25 -11.00 -10.17
CA LEU A 146 14.52 -11.75 -10.18
C LEU A 146 14.40 -13.04 -9.34
N PHE A 147 13.74 -12.93 -8.18
CA PHE A 147 13.45 -14.09 -7.33
C PHE A 147 12.44 -15.03 -7.99
N ASN A 148 11.41 -14.53 -8.69
CA ASN A 148 10.48 -15.37 -9.43
C ASN A 148 11.16 -16.03 -10.64
N SER A 149 12.05 -15.35 -11.37
CA SER A 149 12.84 -15.97 -12.44
C SER A 149 13.79 -17.04 -11.88
N ILE A 150 14.51 -16.74 -10.80
CA ILE A 150 15.38 -17.71 -10.13
C ILE A 150 14.55 -18.86 -9.55
N ARG A 151 13.37 -18.59 -9.00
CA ARG A 151 12.45 -19.59 -8.46
C ARG A 151 11.83 -20.42 -9.56
N ILE A 152 11.47 -19.85 -10.70
CA ILE A 152 11.01 -20.57 -11.91
C ILE A 152 12.14 -21.47 -12.42
N VAL A 153 13.37 -20.95 -12.51
CA VAL A 153 14.55 -21.74 -12.90
C VAL A 153 14.83 -22.86 -11.89
N LEU A 154 14.77 -22.58 -10.59
CA LEU A 154 14.95 -23.60 -9.54
C LEU A 154 13.81 -24.61 -9.51
N THR A 155 12.56 -24.20 -9.75
CA THR A 155 11.42 -25.11 -9.82
C THR A 155 11.43 -25.95 -11.08
N THR A 156 11.92 -25.42 -12.21
CA THR A 156 12.04 -26.16 -13.47
C THR A 156 13.21 -27.15 -13.39
N VAL A 157 14.37 -26.73 -12.86
CA VAL A 157 15.50 -27.63 -12.57
C VAL A 157 15.10 -28.71 -11.55
N GLY A 158 14.36 -28.32 -10.50
CA GLY A 158 13.83 -29.25 -9.49
C GLY A 158 12.79 -30.22 -10.05
N LEU A 159 11.92 -29.78 -10.97
CA LEU A 159 10.99 -30.67 -11.69
C LEU A 159 11.73 -31.64 -12.59
N ILE A 160 12.77 -31.18 -13.30
CA ILE A 160 13.60 -32.04 -14.15
C ILE A 160 14.34 -33.07 -13.29
N SER A 161 14.91 -32.68 -12.15
CA SER A 161 15.55 -33.62 -11.23
C SER A 161 14.55 -34.58 -10.59
N LEU A 162 13.33 -34.12 -10.27
CA LEU A 162 12.27 -34.96 -9.73
C LEU A 162 11.78 -35.99 -10.76
N VAL A 163 11.64 -35.60 -12.04
CA VAL A 163 11.31 -36.53 -13.13
C VAL A 163 12.43 -37.56 -13.32
N LEU A 164 13.69 -37.16 -13.21
CA LEU A 164 14.84 -38.07 -13.25
C LEU A 164 14.85 -39.03 -12.05
N VAL A 165 14.55 -38.53 -10.85
CA VAL A 165 14.43 -39.35 -9.63
C VAL A 165 13.23 -40.28 -9.71
N ILE A 166 12.07 -39.84 -10.21
CA ILE A 166 10.89 -40.67 -10.43
C ILE A 166 11.15 -41.72 -11.51
N PHE A 167 11.85 -41.37 -12.60
CA PHE A 167 12.27 -42.34 -13.62
C PHE A 167 13.21 -43.41 -13.04
N LEU A 168 14.14 -43.01 -12.17
CA LEU A 168 15.01 -43.93 -11.42
C LEU A 168 14.23 -44.72 -10.36
N PHE A 169 13.23 -44.13 -9.69
CA PHE A 169 12.38 -44.76 -8.67
C PHE A 169 11.34 -45.73 -9.26
N ILE A 170 10.77 -45.45 -10.43
CA ILE A 170 9.90 -46.40 -11.14
C ILE A 170 10.69 -47.67 -11.48
N ASN A 171 12.00 -47.54 -11.73
CA ASN A 171 12.90 -48.66 -11.93
C ASN A 171 13.39 -49.34 -10.63
N SER A 172 13.20 -48.71 -9.46
CA SER A 172 13.54 -49.28 -8.16
C SER A 172 12.31 -49.32 -7.25
N LYS A 173 11.59 -50.45 -7.25
CA LYS A 173 10.38 -50.65 -6.42
C LYS A 173 10.64 -50.33 -4.94
N GLU A 174 10.27 -49.14 -4.49
CA GLU A 174 9.84 -48.81 -3.13
C GLU A 174 9.30 -47.36 -3.13
N ILE A 175 8.24 -47.06 -2.36
CA ILE A 175 7.59 -45.74 -2.33
C ILE A 175 7.68 -45.18 -0.91
N ILE A 176 8.32 -44.01 -0.75
CA ILE A 176 8.28 -43.22 0.49
C ILE A 176 7.42 -41.97 0.24
N THR A 177 6.40 -41.77 1.07
CA THR A 177 5.57 -40.57 1.05
C THR A 177 6.11 -39.53 2.04
N LEU A 178 6.34 -38.30 1.57
CA LEU A 178 6.75 -37.17 2.41
C LEU A 178 5.80 -35.99 2.16
N GLN A 179 5.05 -35.60 3.20
CA GLN A 179 4.21 -34.42 3.22
C GLN A 179 5.02 -33.19 3.58
N PHE A 180 4.98 -32.16 2.73
CA PHE A 180 5.49 -30.82 3.06
C PHE A 180 4.33 -29.88 3.43
N SER A 181 4.33 -29.44 4.68
CA SER A 181 3.49 -28.34 5.17
C SER A 181 4.35 -27.08 5.27
N SER A 182 4.02 -26.05 4.48
CA SER A 182 4.58 -24.71 4.67
C SER A 182 3.54 -23.81 5.35
N LYS A 183 3.84 -23.41 6.60
CA LYS A 183 3.00 -22.50 7.39
C LYS A 183 3.56 -21.09 7.27
N SER A 184 2.84 -20.22 6.53
CA SER A 184 3.12 -18.78 6.44
C SER A 184 2.74 -18.08 7.75
N LYS A 185 3.73 -17.40 8.36
CA LYS A 185 3.59 -16.54 9.55
C LYS A 185 3.33 -15.10 9.10
N ASN A 186 2.08 -14.72 8.89
CA ASN A 186 1.71 -13.29 8.82
C ASN A 186 0.22 -13.04 9.10
N LYS A 187 -0.35 -13.71 10.11
CA LYS A 187 -1.82 -13.78 10.28
C LYS A 187 -2.41 -12.91 11.40
N LYS A 188 -1.62 -12.36 12.34
CA LYS A 188 -2.19 -11.81 13.60
C LYS A 188 -2.62 -10.34 13.56
N ALA A 189 -1.98 -9.45 12.79
CA ALA A 189 -2.42 -8.04 12.70
C ALA A 189 -3.74 -7.86 11.92
N ILE A 190 -3.98 -8.76 10.95
CA ILE A 190 -5.22 -8.83 10.16
C ILE A 190 -6.43 -9.20 11.05
N ASN A 191 -6.21 -9.93 12.15
CA ASN A 191 -7.29 -10.50 12.95
C ASN A 191 -8.23 -9.45 13.59
N ASN A 192 -7.72 -8.29 14.01
CA ASN A 192 -8.55 -7.29 14.68
C ASN A 192 -9.49 -6.60 13.68
N ILE A 193 -8.98 -6.14 12.54
CA ILE A 193 -9.79 -5.52 11.47
C ILE A 193 -10.75 -6.56 10.88
N THR A 194 -10.28 -7.80 10.69
CA THR A 194 -11.12 -8.91 10.19
C THR A 194 -12.28 -9.21 11.13
N ALA A 195 -12.06 -9.21 12.45
CA ALA A 195 -13.12 -9.40 13.43
C ALA A 195 -14.19 -8.30 13.33
N TYR A 196 -13.79 -7.01 13.27
CA TYR A 196 -14.73 -5.90 13.07
C TYR A 196 -15.50 -6.01 11.75
N ILE A 197 -14.82 -6.41 10.66
CA ILE A 197 -15.45 -6.63 9.36
C ILE A 197 -16.46 -7.79 9.43
N ASP A 198 -16.15 -8.84 10.18
CA ASP A 198 -17.00 -10.02 10.33
C ASP A 198 -18.24 -9.76 11.20
N ASP A 199 -18.12 -8.88 12.19
CA ASP A 199 -19.23 -8.45 13.07
C ASP A 199 -20.33 -7.67 12.34
N ILE A 200 -20.02 -7.03 11.20
CA ILE A 200 -21.02 -6.32 10.38
C ILE A 200 -21.90 -7.37 9.66
N LYS A 201 -23.07 -7.68 10.23
CA LYS A 201 -24.06 -8.64 9.69
C LYS A 201 -25.28 -7.92 9.11
N ILE A 202 -25.88 -8.52 8.08
CA ILE A 202 -27.21 -8.15 7.56
C ILE A 202 -28.23 -9.04 8.28
N ASN A 203 -29.30 -8.45 8.82
CA ASN A 203 -30.36 -9.20 9.49
C ASN A 203 -31.50 -9.46 8.50
N ASP A 204 -32.10 -10.64 8.52
CA ASP A 204 -33.17 -11.05 7.59
C ASP A 204 -34.46 -10.20 7.74
N LYS A 205 -34.58 -9.42 8.82
CA LYS A 205 -35.69 -8.47 9.05
C LYS A 205 -35.47 -7.08 8.43
N GLU A 206 -34.27 -6.81 7.87
CA GLU A 206 -33.97 -5.53 7.21
C GLU A 206 -34.64 -5.52 5.82
N LYS A 207 -35.82 -4.90 5.74
CA LYS A 207 -36.59 -4.85 4.51
C LYS A 207 -35.85 -4.06 3.42
N ILE A 208 -35.90 -4.59 2.20
CA ILE A 208 -35.71 -3.82 0.96
C ILE A 208 -37.00 -3.05 0.77
N GLU A 209 -37.15 -1.94 1.49
CA GLU A 209 -38.19 -0.98 1.14
C GLU A 209 -37.69 -0.23 -0.09
N ASN A 210 -38.56 -0.14 -1.10
CA ASN A 210 -38.37 0.76 -2.23
C ASN A 210 -38.37 2.19 -1.67
N ASP A 211 -37.24 2.60 -1.12
CA ASP A 211 -37.01 3.98 -0.72
C ASP A 211 -37.30 4.83 -1.95
N GLU A 212 -38.15 5.84 -1.83
CA GLU A 212 -38.51 6.79 -2.90
C GLU A 212 -37.33 7.67 -3.35
N GLY A 213 -36.09 7.23 -3.09
CA GLY A 213 -34.86 7.85 -3.54
C GLY A 213 -34.48 7.43 -4.96
N GLN A 214 -33.70 8.28 -5.65
CA GLN A 214 -33.14 7.96 -6.95
C GLN A 214 -32.05 6.87 -6.80
N PHE A 215 -32.42 5.60 -6.98
CA PHE A 215 -31.48 4.49 -7.14
C PHE A 215 -31.33 4.13 -8.63
N VAL A 216 -30.13 3.68 -9.00
CA VAL A 216 -29.80 3.28 -10.38
C VAL A 216 -29.81 1.76 -10.54
N PHE A 217 -29.53 1.02 -9.47
CA PHE A 217 -29.47 -0.45 -9.50
C PHE A 217 -30.64 -1.06 -8.71
N ILE A 218 -31.29 -2.05 -9.30
CA ILE A 218 -32.24 -2.92 -8.60
C ILE A 218 -31.51 -4.22 -8.29
N LEU A 219 -31.35 -4.52 -7.00
CA LEU A 219 -30.69 -5.72 -6.50
C LEU A 219 -31.66 -6.52 -5.63
N THR A 220 -31.57 -7.84 -5.74
CA THR A 220 -32.23 -8.79 -4.85
C THR A 220 -31.51 -8.87 -3.49
N GLU A 221 -32.19 -9.41 -2.49
CA GLU A 221 -31.60 -9.65 -1.16
C GLU A 221 -30.34 -10.52 -1.24
N THR A 222 -30.39 -11.57 -2.06
CA THR A 222 -29.26 -12.47 -2.30
C THR A 222 -28.08 -11.74 -2.94
N GLU A 223 -28.32 -10.86 -3.91
CA GLU A 223 -27.26 -10.07 -4.55
C GLU A 223 -26.64 -9.05 -3.58
N ILE A 224 -27.44 -8.43 -2.71
CA ILE A 224 -26.92 -7.54 -1.66
C ILE A 224 -26.05 -8.34 -0.69
N LYS A 225 -26.53 -9.49 -0.18
CA LYS A 225 -25.76 -10.38 0.70
C LYS A 225 -24.44 -10.81 0.04
N ASN A 226 -24.46 -11.20 -1.23
CA ASN A 226 -23.27 -11.55 -2.00
C ASN A 226 -22.31 -10.37 -2.16
N SER A 227 -22.83 -9.16 -2.39
CA SER A 227 -22.01 -7.95 -2.52
C SER A 227 -21.28 -7.63 -1.22
N PHE A 228 -21.94 -7.78 -0.06
CA PHE A 228 -21.27 -7.65 1.23
C PHE A 228 -20.16 -8.69 1.42
N GLN A 229 -20.38 -9.95 1.04
CA GLN A 229 -19.32 -10.96 1.13
C GLN A 229 -18.11 -10.63 0.25
N LYS A 230 -18.35 -10.15 -0.98
CA LYS A 230 -17.27 -9.67 -1.85
C LYS A 230 -16.50 -8.50 -1.22
N ILE A 231 -17.19 -7.52 -0.65
CA ILE A 231 -16.56 -6.38 0.03
C ILE A 231 -15.63 -6.88 1.14
N LYS A 232 -16.13 -7.78 2.01
CA LYS A 232 -15.32 -8.35 3.10
C LYS A 232 -14.10 -9.10 2.57
N ASN A 233 -14.26 -9.92 1.53
CA ASN A 233 -13.16 -10.68 0.94
C ASN A 233 -12.12 -9.74 0.31
N HIS A 234 -12.56 -8.73 -0.45
CA HIS A 234 -11.67 -7.73 -1.03
C HIS A 234 -10.87 -6.99 0.04
N LEU A 235 -11.50 -6.55 1.13
CA LEU A 235 -10.79 -5.88 2.24
C LEU A 235 -9.79 -6.82 2.92
N LYS A 236 -10.14 -8.10 3.14
CA LYS A 236 -9.22 -9.10 3.72
C LYS A 236 -8.02 -9.41 2.81
N GLU A 237 -8.20 -9.27 1.50
CA GLU A 237 -7.16 -9.46 0.49
C GLU A 237 -6.38 -8.16 0.17
N ASN A 238 -6.67 -7.04 0.84
CA ASN A 238 -6.14 -5.70 0.54
C ASN A 238 -6.46 -5.21 -0.89
N LYS A 239 -7.56 -5.70 -1.47
CA LYS A 239 -8.12 -5.29 -2.77
C LYS A 239 -9.10 -4.13 -2.61
N ASP A 240 -8.62 -3.08 -1.96
CA ASP A 240 -9.40 -1.93 -1.51
C ASP A 240 -10.18 -1.23 -2.63
N ASN A 241 -9.61 -1.19 -3.83
CA ASN A 241 -10.24 -0.58 -5.00
C ASN A 241 -11.47 -1.35 -5.48
N PHE A 242 -11.42 -2.68 -5.48
CA PHE A 242 -12.57 -3.53 -5.83
C PHE A 242 -13.62 -3.51 -4.73
N ALA A 243 -13.21 -3.45 -3.46
CA ALA A 243 -14.13 -3.20 -2.35
C ALA A 243 -14.89 -1.88 -2.52
N ARG A 244 -14.21 -0.80 -2.93
CA ARG A 244 -14.84 0.50 -3.22
C ARG A 244 -15.93 0.37 -4.28
N ILE A 245 -15.66 -0.34 -5.37
CA ILE A 245 -16.61 -0.50 -6.48
C ILE A 245 -17.88 -1.24 -6.03
N GLU A 246 -17.73 -2.36 -5.32
CA GLU A 246 -18.87 -3.13 -4.80
C GLU A 246 -19.66 -2.34 -3.74
N ILE A 247 -18.98 -1.54 -2.89
CA ILE A 247 -19.66 -0.62 -1.97
C ILE A 247 -20.51 0.40 -2.74
N ASN A 248 -19.94 1.06 -3.74
CA ASN A 248 -20.67 2.05 -4.52
C ASN A 248 -21.88 1.44 -5.25
N LYS A 249 -21.79 0.17 -5.67
CA LYS A 249 -22.92 -0.56 -6.24
C LYS A 249 -24.10 -0.63 -5.25
N ILE A 250 -23.84 -0.94 -3.98
CA ILE A 250 -24.86 -0.95 -2.91
C ILE A 250 -25.37 0.47 -2.62
N LEU A 251 -24.49 1.46 -2.56
CA LEU A 251 -24.88 2.84 -2.28
C LEU A 251 -25.81 3.43 -3.35
N ASN A 252 -25.68 2.98 -4.59
CA ASN A 252 -26.51 3.40 -5.72
C ASN A 252 -27.66 2.42 -6.04
N SER A 253 -27.95 1.45 -5.16
CA SER A 253 -29.05 0.50 -5.36
C SER A 253 -30.30 0.84 -4.55
N ASN A 254 -31.35 0.06 -4.79
CA ASN A 254 -32.59 -0.01 -3.99
C ASN A 254 -32.39 -0.56 -2.56
N ALA A 255 -31.15 -0.64 -2.05
CA ALA A 255 -30.90 -1.06 -0.68
C ALA A 255 -31.40 0.02 0.31
N SER A 256 -31.94 -0.41 1.45
CA SER A 256 -32.41 0.51 2.50
C SER A 256 -31.26 1.33 3.09
N GLU A 257 -31.55 2.49 3.68
CA GLU A 257 -30.50 3.37 4.24
C GLU A 257 -29.68 2.67 5.34
N SER A 258 -30.27 1.75 6.11
CA SER A 258 -29.53 0.91 7.07
C SER A 258 -28.45 0.07 6.39
N ILE A 259 -28.79 -0.59 5.28
CA ILE A 259 -27.84 -1.40 4.50
C ILE A 259 -26.77 -0.50 3.89
N LYS A 260 -27.15 0.66 3.35
CA LYS A 260 -26.20 1.65 2.81
C LYS A 260 -25.25 2.17 3.89
N LEU A 261 -25.72 2.43 5.10
CA LEU A 261 -24.89 2.84 6.22
C LEU A 261 -23.85 1.77 6.59
N LYS A 262 -24.22 0.49 6.59
CA LYS A 262 -23.25 -0.61 6.80
C LYS A 262 -22.17 -0.65 5.71
N ALA A 263 -22.55 -0.43 4.45
CA ALA A 263 -21.58 -0.33 3.36
C ALA A 263 -20.66 0.89 3.51
N LYS A 264 -21.19 2.05 3.95
CA LYS A 264 -20.39 3.24 4.30
C LYS A 264 -19.40 2.95 5.44
N ASN A 265 -19.82 2.18 6.45
CA ASN A 265 -18.91 1.78 7.54
C ASN A 265 -17.78 0.89 7.03
N LEU A 266 -18.05 -0.06 6.14
CA LEU A 266 -17.01 -0.89 5.50
C LEU A 266 -16.05 -0.04 4.65
N ALA A 267 -16.53 1.03 4.03
CA ALA A 267 -15.69 1.94 3.26
C ALA A 267 -14.62 2.67 4.08
N SER A 268 -14.76 2.73 5.41
CA SER A 268 -13.78 3.36 6.31
C SER A 268 -12.48 2.56 6.43
N PHE A 269 -12.51 1.27 6.07
CA PHE A 269 -11.33 0.40 6.06
C PHE A 269 -10.51 0.50 4.76
N ILE A 270 -11.03 1.16 3.73
CA ILE A 270 -10.34 1.33 2.44
C ILE A 270 -9.22 2.35 2.60
N SER A 271 -8.00 1.91 2.31
CA SER A 271 -6.81 2.75 2.35
C SER A 271 -6.56 3.44 1.02
N ARG A 272 -5.88 4.59 1.07
CA ARG A 272 -5.42 5.26 -0.14
C ARG A 272 -4.24 4.48 -0.74
N PRO A 273 -4.23 4.18 -2.05
CA PRO A 273 -3.15 3.42 -2.65
C PRO A 273 -1.87 4.24 -2.84
N ASP A 274 -0.78 3.48 -2.96
CA ASP A 274 0.55 3.98 -3.28
C ASP A 274 0.84 3.85 -4.77
N PHE A 275 1.44 4.88 -5.37
CA PHE A 275 1.81 4.87 -6.79
C PHE A 275 2.71 3.67 -7.18
N ILE A 276 3.53 3.21 -6.23
CA ILE A 276 4.55 2.18 -6.43
C ILE A 276 3.95 0.78 -6.51
N THR A 277 3.04 0.47 -5.60
CA THR A 277 2.53 -0.88 -5.39
C THR A 277 1.17 -1.09 -6.05
N PHE A 278 0.42 -0.02 -6.31
CA PHE A 278 -0.89 -0.13 -6.93
C PHE A 278 -0.77 -0.59 -8.39
N ASP A 279 -1.43 -1.69 -8.73
CA ASP A 279 -1.39 -2.34 -10.03
C ASP A 279 -2.78 -2.69 -10.60
N ASP A 280 -3.85 -2.35 -9.87
CA ASP A 280 -5.21 -2.54 -10.37
C ASP A 280 -5.44 -1.77 -11.67
N TYR A 281 -6.10 -2.44 -12.61
CA TYR A 281 -6.45 -1.87 -13.91
C TYR A 281 -7.96 -1.76 -14.07
N LEU A 282 -8.44 -0.54 -14.34
CA LEU A 282 -9.83 -0.26 -14.69
C LEU A 282 -9.86 0.44 -16.05
N ASP A 283 -10.78 0.01 -16.92
CA ASP A 283 -10.93 0.52 -18.28
C ASP A 283 -11.80 1.79 -18.30
N LEU A 284 -11.29 2.89 -18.88
CA LEU A 284 -12.03 4.14 -18.99
C LEU A 284 -13.35 3.99 -19.76
N LYS A 285 -13.43 3.11 -20.77
CA LYS A 285 -14.66 2.86 -21.53
C LYS A 285 -15.75 2.26 -20.64
N LYS A 286 -15.39 1.31 -19.77
CA LYS A 286 -16.33 0.72 -18.79
C LYS A 286 -16.75 1.75 -17.75
N ILE A 287 -15.82 2.58 -17.28
CA ILE A 287 -16.12 3.65 -16.32
C ILE A 287 -17.12 4.65 -16.90
N LYS A 288 -16.99 5.04 -18.17
CA LYS A 288 -17.94 5.95 -18.84
C LYS A 288 -19.35 5.39 -18.96
N GLN A 289 -19.51 4.07 -19.05
CA GLN A 289 -20.83 3.41 -19.14
C GLN A 289 -21.55 3.42 -17.78
N THR A 290 -20.83 3.26 -16.67
CA THR A 290 -21.42 3.17 -15.31
C THR A 290 -20.63 3.98 -14.27
N PRO A 291 -20.48 5.30 -14.42
CA PRO A 291 -19.53 6.09 -13.63
C PRO A 291 -19.81 6.11 -12.12
N LEU A 292 -21.08 5.93 -11.71
CA LEU A 292 -21.50 5.95 -10.31
C LEU A 292 -20.81 4.88 -9.46
N ILE A 293 -20.61 3.65 -9.98
CA ILE A 293 -19.97 2.59 -9.21
C ILE A 293 -18.44 2.76 -9.12
N TYR A 294 -17.85 3.59 -9.98
CA TYR A 294 -16.42 3.89 -9.98
C TYR A 294 -16.08 5.18 -9.21
N SER A 295 -17.06 5.90 -8.69
CA SER A 295 -16.81 7.12 -7.91
C SER A 295 -15.88 6.84 -6.72
N ASN A 296 -14.84 7.66 -6.56
CA ASN A 296 -13.76 7.49 -5.57
C ASN A 296 -12.89 6.23 -5.74
N ALA A 297 -13.08 5.43 -6.80
CA ALA A 297 -12.14 4.37 -7.17
C ALA A 297 -10.84 4.98 -7.71
N TYR A 298 -9.76 4.23 -7.63
CA TYR A 298 -8.44 4.63 -8.08
C TYR A 298 -8.09 3.97 -9.42
N VAL A 299 -7.33 4.69 -10.23
CA VAL A 299 -6.82 4.22 -11.51
C VAL A 299 -5.37 4.61 -11.65
N LYS A 300 -4.59 3.75 -12.33
CA LYS A 300 -3.23 4.08 -12.74
C LYS A 300 -3.11 3.90 -14.25
N TRP A 301 -2.97 5.01 -14.94
CA TRP A 301 -3.05 5.07 -16.39
C TRP A 301 -1.86 5.79 -16.97
N GLU A 302 -1.45 5.35 -18.14
CA GLU A 302 -0.47 6.03 -18.98
C GLU A 302 -1.20 6.76 -20.10
N GLY A 303 -0.71 7.95 -20.45
CA GLY A 303 -1.34 8.77 -21.47
C GLY A 303 -0.55 10.02 -21.81
N ILE A 304 -1.21 10.92 -22.54
CA ILE A 304 -0.65 12.21 -22.93
C ILE A 304 -1.43 13.36 -22.30
N VAL A 305 -0.70 14.39 -21.86
CA VAL A 305 -1.26 15.65 -21.35
C VAL A 305 -1.56 16.60 -22.50
N ASN A 306 -2.76 17.18 -22.50
CA ASN A 306 -3.20 18.17 -23.48
C ASN A 306 -4.06 19.28 -22.82
N ASN A 307 -4.23 20.43 -23.48
CA ASN A 307 -5.12 21.52 -23.05
C ASN A 307 -4.90 21.93 -21.57
N ILE A 308 -3.66 22.23 -21.19
CA ILE A 308 -3.31 22.60 -19.81
C ILE A 308 -3.84 24.00 -19.50
N GLU A 309 -4.63 24.12 -18.44
CA GLU A 309 -5.15 25.38 -17.94
C GLU A 309 -4.88 25.48 -16.42
N LYS A 310 -4.44 26.66 -15.97
CA LYS A 310 -4.25 26.93 -14.53
C LYS A 310 -5.29 27.93 -14.07
N LYS A 311 -6.10 27.54 -13.08
CA LYS A 311 -7.14 28.38 -12.49
C LYS A 311 -7.25 28.12 -10.99
N ASP A 312 -7.23 29.17 -10.17
CA ASP A 312 -7.45 29.09 -8.72
C ASP A 312 -6.55 28.06 -7.99
N ASN A 313 -5.24 28.00 -8.34
CA ASN A 313 -4.28 27.00 -7.86
C ASN A 313 -4.63 25.54 -8.18
N ILE A 314 -5.51 25.32 -9.16
CA ILE A 314 -5.83 24.02 -9.72
C ILE A 314 -5.35 24.01 -11.16
N ILE A 315 -4.61 22.96 -11.51
CA ILE A 315 -4.21 22.68 -12.88
C ILE A 315 -5.23 21.71 -13.47
N TYR A 316 -5.84 22.09 -14.57
CA TYR A 316 -6.73 21.28 -15.38
C TYR A 316 -6.02 20.88 -16.66
N PHE A 317 -6.29 19.68 -17.15
CA PHE A 317 -5.82 19.24 -18.46
C PHE A 317 -6.67 18.09 -18.98
N ASP A 318 -6.69 17.91 -20.29
CA ASP A 318 -7.25 16.73 -20.92
C ASP A 318 -6.22 15.60 -20.93
N PHE A 319 -6.57 14.47 -20.34
CA PHE A 319 -5.71 13.30 -20.28
C PHE A 319 -6.14 12.24 -21.29
N TYR A 320 -5.26 11.94 -22.23
CA TYR A 320 -5.48 11.04 -23.36
C TYR A 320 -5.00 9.64 -22.95
N VAL A 321 -5.91 8.84 -22.37
CA VAL A 321 -5.60 7.53 -21.77
C VAL A 321 -5.29 6.50 -22.86
N GLY A 322 -4.26 5.68 -22.64
CA GLY A 322 -3.89 4.55 -23.51
C GLY A 322 -3.02 4.91 -24.72
N TYR A 323 -2.74 6.21 -24.95
CA TYR A 323 -2.03 6.67 -26.15
C TYR A 323 -0.63 6.06 -26.33
N ASN A 324 0.03 5.60 -25.27
CA ASN A 324 1.37 4.99 -25.31
C ASN A 324 1.37 3.47 -25.59
N LYS A 325 0.21 2.84 -25.83
CA LYS A 325 0.05 1.38 -26.10
C LYS A 325 -0.74 1.08 -27.39
N ASN A 326 -0.56 1.88 -28.44
CA ASN A 326 -1.14 1.70 -29.78
C ASN A 326 -2.68 1.87 -29.89
N ALA A 327 -3.41 2.25 -28.83
CA ALA A 327 -4.84 2.57 -28.94
C ALA A 327 -5.28 3.63 -27.91
N LEU A 328 -5.91 4.70 -28.38
CA LEU A 328 -6.58 5.68 -27.52
C LEU A 328 -7.81 5.02 -26.86
N GLU A 329 -7.80 4.90 -25.53
CA GLU A 329 -8.95 4.40 -24.77
C GLU A 329 -10.02 5.48 -24.63
N GLY A 330 -9.60 6.73 -24.43
CA GLY A 330 -10.46 7.89 -24.39
C GLY A 330 -9.81 9.09 -23.72
N ILE A 331 -10.56 10.19 -23.67
CA ILE A 331 -10.15 11.45 -23.03
C ILE A 331 -10.93 11.61 -21.72
N ILE A 332 -10.25 12.07 -20.67
CA ILE A 332 -10.84 12.45 -19.39
C ILE A 332 -10.23 13.76 -18.88
N THR A 333 -11.08 14.71 -18.48
CA THR A 333 -10.62 15.95 -17.82
C THR A 333 -10.01 15.59 -16.47
N THR A 334 -8.77 15.98 -16.27
CA THR A 334 -7.98 15.70 -15.08
C THR A 334 -7.67 17.00 -14.35
N LYS A 335 -7.73 16.97 -13.01
CA LYS A 335 -7.37 18.11 -12.15
C LYS A 335 -6.35 17.72 -11.10
N THR A 336 -5.44 18.63 -10.77
CA THR A 336 -4.48 18.51 -9.67
C THR A 336 -4.33 19.82 -8.91
N THR A 337 -4.05 19.74 -7.60
CA THR A 337 -3.84 20.88 -6.71
C THR A 337 -2.38 21.07 -6.30
N PHE A 338 -1.47 20.23 -6.79
CA PHE A 338 -0.04 20.37 -6.56
C PHE A 338 0.65 20.87 -7.82
N ASP A 339 1.65 21.72 -7.63
CA ASP A 339 2.52 22.17 -8.71
C ASP A 339 3.29 20.98 -9.28
N ILE A 340 3.31 20.91 -10.60
CA ILE A 340 4.10 19.95 -11.33
C ILE A 340 4.61 20.57 -12.62
N ASP A 341 5.84 20.20 -12.97
CA ASP A 341 6.48 20.53 -14.23
C ASP A 341 6.03 19.51 -15.28
N ILE A 342 4.91 19.80 -15.94
CA ILE A 342 4.38 19.05 -17.09
C ILE A 342 4.06 20.02 -18.21
N ASP A 343 4.44 19.66 -19.43
CA ASP A 343 4.21 20.42 -20.63
C ASP A 343 3.21 19.73 -21.58
N PHE A 344 2.74 20.50 -22.55
CA PHE A 344 1.90 19.98 -23.63
C PHE A 344 2.58 18.82 -24.36
N LYS A 345 1.83 17.74 -24.60
CA LYS A 345 2.29 16.48 -25.22
C LYS A 345 3.24 15.64 -24.38
N ASP A 346 3.45 15.97 -23.12
CA ASP A 346 4.17 15.06 -22.22
C ASP A 346 3.45 13.74 -22.07
N SER A 347 4.23 12.66 -22.12
CA SER A 347 3.76 11.33 -21.77
C SER A 347 3.89 11.16 -20.27
N VAL A 348 2.81 10.78 -19.61
CA VAL A 348 2.76 10.67 -18.15
C VAL A 348 2.06 9.39 -17.71
N GLU A 349 2.46 8.87 -16.56
CA GLU A 349 1.73 7.88 -15.78
C GLU A 349 1.07 8.59 -14.58
N ILE A 350 -0.25 8.44 -14.44
CA ILE A 350 -1.04 9.11 -13.41
C ILE A 350 -1.68 8.05 -12.52
N LEU A 351 -1.40 8.10 -11.22
CA LEU A 351 -2.32 7.56 -10.22
C LEU A 351 -3.34 8.64 -9.92
N GLY A 352 -4.61 8.35 -10.19
CA GLY A 352 -5.69 9.28 -9.95
C GLY A 352 -6.89 8.62 -9.28
N GLN A 353 -7.79 9.45 -8.77
CA GLN A 353 -9.05 9.03 -8.20
C GLN A 353 -10.19 9.55 -9.07
N ILE A 354 -11.12 8.66 -9.41
CA ILE A 354 -12.30 9.00 -10.19
C ILE A 354 -13.23 9.87 -9.36
N ASP A 355 -13.66 10.99 -9.92
CA ASP A 355 -14.62 11.92 -9.34
C ASP A 355 -15.80 12.06 -10.30
N TYR A 356 -16.96 11.54 -9.88
CA TYR A 356 -18.22 11.68 -10.59
C TYR A 356 -19.20 12.49 -9.74
N THR A 357 -19.26 13.78 -10.00
CA THR A 357 -20.11 14.73 -9.27
C THR A 357 -20.94 15.55 -10.25
N LYS A 358 -22.23 15.74 -9.95
CA LYS A 358 -23.16 16.52 -10.78
C LYS A 358 -23.19 16.10 -12.27
N GLY A 359 -23.06 14.79 -12.53
CA GLY A 359 -23.07 14.23 -13.88
C GLY A 359 -21.75 14.40 -14.67
N LYS A 360 -20.70 14.98 -14.08
CA LYS A 360 -19.40 15.17 -14.74
C LYS A 360 -18.38 14.15 -14.23
N LEU A 361 -17.82 13.37 -15.14
CA LEU A 361 -16.72 12.43 -14.88
C LEU A 361 -15.38 13.15 -15.02
N THR A 362 -14.61 13.19 -13.95
CA THR A 362 -13.26 13.78 -13.91
C THR A 362 -12.27 12.87 -13.19
N LEU A 363 -10.97 13.12 -13.39
CA LEU A 363 -9.90 12.43 -12.70
C LEU A 363 -9.18 13.41 -11.76
N ASN A 364 -9.12 13.07 -10.48
CA ASN A 364 -8.31 13.78 -9.50
C ASN A 364 -6.93 13.17 -9.50
N ALA A 365 -5.96 13.82 -10.14
CA ALA A 365 -4.60 13.33 -10.15
C ALA A 365 -4.02 13.39 -8.73
N ILE A 366 -3.54 12.23 -8.27
CA ILE A 366 -2.92 12.07 -6.96
C ILE A 366 -1.42 12.19 -7.11
N THR A 367 -0.86 11.50 -8.09
CA THR A 367 0.56 11.50 -8.38
C THR A 367 0.70 11.38 -9.89
N ILE A 368 1.60 12.18 -10.45
CA ILE A 368 1.90 12.20 -11.88
C ILE A 368 3.40 11.95 -12.02
N ARG A 369 3.78 11.07 -12.95
CA ARG A 369 5.16 10.79 -13.30
C ARG A 369 5.36 10.93 -14.80
N THR A 370 6.26 11.82 -15.22
CA THR A 370 6.65 11.93 -16.63
C THR A 370 7.39 10.68 -17.10
N ILE A 371 7.05 10.19 -18.28
CA ILE A 371 7.67 9.06 -18.95
C ILE A 371 8.69 9.64 -19.92
N GLU A 372 9.97 9.56 -19.56
CA GLU A 372 11.06 9.95 -20.47
C GLU A 372 10.96 9.13 -21.76
N LYS A 373 10.92 9.81 -22.92
CA LYS A 373 11.13 9.15 -24.21
C LYS A 373 12.51 8.51 -24.17
N THR A 374 12.58 7.18 -24.16
CA THR A 374 13.84 6.49 -24.46
C THR A 374 14.27 6.99 -25.84
N LYS A 375 15.35 7.78 -25.89
CA LYS A 375 16.02 8.11 -27.16
C LYS A 375 16.40 6.77 -27.78
N SER A 376 15.66 6.39 -28.81
CA SER A 376 15.92 5.24 -29.67
C SER A 376 17.23 5.43 -30.41
#